data_AF-A0A7Y2TEF2-F1
#
_entry.id   AF-A0A7Y2TEF2-F1
#
_cell.length_a   1.000
_cell.length_b   1.000
_cell.length_c   1.000
_cell.angle_alpha   90.00
_cell.angle_beta   90.00
_cell.angle_gamma   90.00
#
_symmetry.space_group_name_H-M   'P 1'
#
loop_
_entity.id
_entity.type
_entity.pdbx_description
1 polymer ?
#
loop_
_entity_poly.entity_id
_entity_poly.type
_entity_poly.pdbx_seq_one_letter_code
_entity_poly.pdbx_strand_id
1 'polypeptide(L)'
;MKKLITEEDVKAIEKQGSNVLIKTENCIVTPLALDRIRQRKIIIVEKSSSDINQTQNANLPTIKRIAIGSDHTGFKVKNFLLKYLSDKGYKLQDFGTFDE
;
A
#
# COMPACT_ATOMS: atom_id res chain seq x y z
N MET A 1 17.48 9.86 -16.70
CA MET A 1 18.57 8.93 -17.09
C MET A 1 18.11 7.50 -16.81
N LYS A 2 18.34 6.55 -17.71
CA LYS A 2 17.96 5.14 -17.50
C LYS A 2 18.97 4.49 -16.54
N LYS A 3 18.50 3.68 -15.59
CA LYS A 3 19.40 2.96 -14.68
C LYS A 3 19.84 1.65 -15.36
N LEU A 4 21.13 1.41 -15.47
CA LEU A 4 21.67 0.15 -16.01
C LEU A 4 21.96 -0.81 -14.86
N ILE A 5 21.51 -2.05 -14.98
CA ILE A 5 21.79 -3.13 -14.03
C ILE A 5 22.72 -4.12 -14.71
N THR A 6 23.92 -4.23 -14.16
CA THR A 6 25.02 -5.06 -14.65
C THR A 6 25.19 -6.31 -13.80
N GLU A 7 26.00 -7.26 -14.28
CA GLU A 7 26.34 -8.47 -13.53
C GLU A 7 26.98 -8.15 -12.17
N GLU A 8 27.82 -7.10 -12.11
CA GLU A 8 28.51 -6.72 -10.88
C GLU A 8 27.53 -6.20 -9.83
N ASP A 9 26.48 -5.49 -10.24
CA ASP A 9 25.42 -5.04 -9.33
C ASP A 9 24.68 -6.22 -8.69
N VAL A 10 24.37 -7.25 -9.50
CA VAL A 10 23.73 -8.48 -9.02
C VAL A 10 24.65 -9.24 -8.05
N LYS A 11 25.94 -9.30 -8.35
CA LYS A 11 26.95 -9.96 -7.51
C LYS A 11 27.16 -9.23 -6.18
N ALA A 12 27.10 -7.90 -6.19
CA ALA A 12 27.18 -7.09 -4.97
C ALA A 12 25.98 -7.36 -4.04
N ILE A 13 24.77 -7.44 -4.60
CA ILE A 13 23.54 -7.77 -3.88
C ILE A 13 23.60 -9.19 -3.30
N GLU A 14 24.10 -10.16 -4.07
CA GLU A 14 24.31 -11.54 -3.62
C GLU A 14 25.30 -11.61 -2.44
N LYS A 15 26.46 -10.91 -2.53
CA LYS A 15 27.46 -10.88 -1.46
C LYS A 15 26.93 -10.28 -0.16
N GLN A 16 25.96 -9.37 -0.27
CA GLN A 16 25.28 -8.76 0.88
C GLN A 16 24.20 -9.68 1.49
N GLY A 17 23.98 -10.88 0.92
CA GLY A 17 22.97 -11.84 1.40
C GLY A 17 21.53 -11.45 1.05
N SER A 18 21.35 -10.42 0.22
CA SER A 18 20.04 -9.94 -0.19
C SER A 18 19.59 -10.67 -1.46
N ASN A 19 18.48 -11.40 -1.39
CA ASN A 19 17.92 -12.10 -2.56
C ASN A 19 16.87 -11.28 -3.30
N VAL A 20 16.78 -9.98 -3.02
CA VAL A 20 15.74 -9.11 -3.56
C VAL A 20 16.39 -8.00 -4.36
N LEU A 21 16.04 -7.92 -5.65
CA LEU A 21 16.46 -6.84 -6.53
C LEU A 21 15.26 -5.96 -6.86
N ILE A 22 15.37 -4.67 -6.53
CA ILE A 22 14.31 -3.69 -6.79
C ILE A 22 14.52 -3.11 -8.18
N LYS A 23 13.58 -3.40 -9.08
CA LYS A 23 13.58 -2.94 -10.47
C LYS A 23 12.75 -1.65 -10.58
N THR A 24 13.33 -0.59 -11.14
CA THR A 24 12.61 0.65 -11.45
C THR A 24 12.10 0.59 -12.89
N GLU A 25 10.93 1.18 -13.17
CA GLU A 25 10.22 1.13 -14.47
C GLU A 25 11.08 1.50 -15.69
N ASN A 26 12.17 2.24 -15.52
CA ASN A 26 13.05 2.69 -16.60
C ASN A 26 14.49 2.14 -16.50
N CYS A 27 14.66 0.91 -16.01
CA CYS A 27 15.97 0.26 -15.97
C CYS A 27 16.23 -0.71 -17.13
N ILE A 28 17.47 -0.76 -17.60
CA ILE A 28 17.95 -1.75 -18.57
C ILE A 28 18.73 -2.81 -17.80
N VAL A 29 18.44 -4.08 -18.04
CA VAL A 29 19.17 -5.20 -17.44
C VAL A 29 20.03 -5.83 -18.53
N THR A 30 21.32 -6.01 -18.26
CA THR A 30 22.22 -6.69 -19.19
C THR A 30 21.90 -8.20 -19.25
N PRO A 31 22.15 -8.88 -20.39
CA PRO A 31 21.90 -10.33 -20.50
C PRO A 31 22.62 -11.15 -19.42
N LEU A 32 23.88 -10.81 -19.11
CA LEU A 32 24.66 -11.46 -18.06
C LEU A 32 24.04 -11.28 -16.66
N ALA A 33 23.48 -10.11 -16.37
CA ALA A 33 22.76 -9.87 -15.12
C ALA A 33 21.48 -10.71 -15.04
N LEU A 34 20.72 -10.82 -16.14
CA LEU A 34 19.51 -11.62 -16.22
C LEU A 34 19.79 -13.11 -15.93
N ASP A 35 20.87 -13.64 -16.52
CA ASP A 35 21.28 -15.03 -16.31
C ASP A 35 21.65 -15.29 -14.85
N ARG A 36 22.36 -14.37 -14.21
CA ARG A 36 22.70 -14.49 -12.78
C ARG A 36 21.49 -14.40 -11.86
N ILE A 37 20.55 -13.51 -12.14
CA ILE A 37 19.29 -13.40 -11.39
C ILE A 37 18.54 -14.73 -11.44
N ARG A 38 18.46 -15.37 -12.61
CA ARG A 38 17.81 -16.68 -12.80
C ARG A 38 18.54 -17.80 -12.06
N GLN A 39 19.86 -17.89 -12.20
CA GLN A 39 20.67 -18.94 -11.55
C GLN A 39 20.57 -18.90 -10.02
N ARG A 40 20.57 -17.69 -9.45
CA ARG A 40 20.57 -17.47 -8.00
C ARG A 40 19.17 -17.31 -7.38
N LYS A 41 18.11 -17.47 -8.19
CA LYS A 41 16.70 -17.31 -7.76
C LYS A 41 16.43 -15.97 -7.05
N ILE A 42 17.10 -14.91 -7.50
CA ILE A 42 16.90 -13.57 -6.96
C ILE A 42 15.49 -13.11 -7.36
N ILE A 43 14.71 -12.67 -6.39
CA ILE A 43 13.36 -12.18 -6.56
C ILE A 43 13.45 -10.74 -7.07
N ILE A 44 12.86 -10.49 -8.24
CA ILE A 44 12.74 -9.14 -8.78
C ILE A 44 11.42 -8.56 -8.28
N VAL A 45 11.51 -7.45 -7.56
CA VAL A 45 10.34 -6.68 -7.15
C VAL A 45 10.31 -5.42 -8.00
N GLU A 46 9.24 -5.24 -8.77
CA GLU A 46 9.03 -4.01 -9.52
C GLU A 46 8.52 -2.93 -8.55
N LYS A 47 9.32 -1.87 -8.38
CA LYS A 47 8.88 -0.69 -7.65
C LYS A 47 8.23 0.23 -8.67
N SER A 48 6.90 0.13 -8.76
CA SER A 48 6.14 1.09 -9.52
C SER A 48 6.31 2.46 -8.87
N SER A 49 6.48 3.50 -9.68
CA SER A 49 6.65 4.86 -9.16
C SER A 49 5.42 5.34 -8.36
N SER A 50 4.30 4.63 -8.48
CA SER A 50 3.11 4.70 -7.63
C SER A 50 3.39 4.47 -6.14
N ASP A 51 4.38 3.65 -5.79
CA ASP A 51 4.62 3.22 -4.39
C ASP A 51 5.60 4.14 -3.63
N ILE A 52 6.43 4.92 -4.34
CA ILE A 52 7.35 5.87 -3.68
C ILE A 52 6.57 7.07 -3.12
N ASN A 53 5.48 7.46 -3.78
CA ASN A 53 4.55 8.47 -3.23
C ASN A 53 3.62 7.90 -2.15
N GLN A 54 3.50 6.57 -2.03
CA GLN A 54 2.62 5.92 -1.05
C GLN A 54 3.28 5.71 0.31
N THR A 55 4.62 5.69 0.36
CA THR A 55 5.38 5.47 1.62
C THR A 55 5.74 6.75 2.37
N GLN A 56 5.61 7.93 1.76
CA GLN A 56 5.72 9.22 2.48
C GLN A 56 4.39 9.95 2.64
N ASN A 57 3.35 9.53 1.92
CA ASN A 57 1.98 9.96 2.13
C ASN A 57 1.10 8.72 2.27
N ALA A 58 0.90 8.25 3.50
CA ALA A 58 -0.19 7.32 3.81
C ALA A 58 -1.55 8.05 3.70
N ASN A 59 -1.86 8.63 2.56
CA ASN A 59 -3.24 8.92 2.16
C ASN A 59 -3.70 7.73 1.32
N LEU A 60 -4.03 6.64 2.02
CA LEU A 60 -5.03 5.69 1.52
C LEU A 60 -6.20 6.52 0.97
N PRO A 61 -6.82 6.17 -0.17
CA PRO A 61 -8.00 6.89 -0.64
C PRO A 61 -9.04 6.92 0.48
N THR A 62 -9.19 8.05 1.18
CA THR A 62 -10.05 8.21 2.34
C THR A 62 -11.50 8.39 1.90
N ILE A 63 -12.03 7.39 1.19
CA ILE A 63 -13.48 7.19 1.17
C ILE A 63 -13.80 6.32 2.38
N LYS A 64 -13.67 6.89 3.58
CA LYS A 64 -14.13 6.26 4.81
C LYS A 64 -15.57 6.72 5.07
N ARG A 65 -16.50 6.29 4.21
CA ARG A 65 -17.92 6.41 4.54
C ARG A 65 -18.20 5.38 5.63
N ILE A 66 -18.53 5.82 6.84
CA ILE A 66 -18.75 4.93 7.98
C ILE A 66 -20.24 4.60 8.03
N ALA A 67 -20.57 3.32 7.89
CA ALA A 67 -21.91 2.81 8.10
C ALA A 67 -22.12 2.54 9.60
N ILE A 68 -23.21 3.05 10.17
CA ILE A 68 -23.55 2.84 11.58
C ILE A 68 -24.98 2.31 11.64
N GLY A 69 -25.16 1.17 12.31
CA GLY A 69 -26.46 0.57 12.58
C GLY A 69 -26.54 0.09 14.03
N SER A 70 -27.72 0.17 14.62
CA SER A 70 -28.00 -0.29 15.97
C SER A 70 -29.47 -0.62 16.09
N ASP A 71 -29.80 -1.55 16.99
CA ASP A 71 -31.16 -1.97 17.30
C ASP A 71 -31.86 -0.97 18.22
N HIS A 72 -33.15 -1.18 18.55
CA HIS A 72 -33.97 -0.29 19.39
C HIS A 72 -33.26 0.15 20.69
N THR A 73 -32.66 -0.80 21.41
CA THR A 73 -31.95 -0.54 22.68
C THR A 73 -30.67 0.28 22.51
N GLY A 74 -30.09 0.32 21.31
CA GLY A 74 -28.87 1.04 20.99
C GLY A 74 -29.08 2.38 20.30
N PHE A 75 -30.34 2.81 20.08
CA PHE A 75 -30.70 4.04 19.40
C PHE A 75 -29.99 5.28 19.99
N LYS A 76 -30.00 5.43 21.32
CA LYS A 76 -29.37 6.55 22.03
C LYS A 76 -27.85 6.60 21.83
N VAL A 77 -27.19 5.44 21.88
CA VAL A 77 -25.73 5.33 21.74
C VAL A 77 -25.30 5.59 20.29
N LYS A 78 -26.05 5.03 19.34
CA LYS A 78 -25.88 5.25 17.91
C LYS A 78 -25.95 6.75 17.57
N ASN A 79 -26.96 7.46 18.09
CA ASN A 79 -27.12 8.89 17.82
C ASN A 79 -25.95 9.72 18.40
N PHE A 80 -25.47 9.38 19.60
CA PHE A 80 -24.28 9.99 20.18
C PHE A 80 -23.03 9.77 19.30
N LEU A 81 -22.84 8.55 18.79
CA LEU A 81 -21.71 8.20 17.93
C LEU A 81 -21.77 8.89 16.57
N LEU A 82 -22.96 8.99 15.97
CA LEU A 82 -23.21 9.73 14.73
C LEU A 82 -22.78 11.20 14.89
N LYS A 83 -23.21 11.86 15.98
CA LYS A 83 -22.81 13.24 16.26
C LYS A 83 -21.30 13.36 16.44
N TYR A 84 -20.70 12.53 17.28
CA TYR A 84 -19.26 12.56 17.56
C TYR A 84 -18.40 12.37 16.30
N LEU A 85 -18.79 11.44 15.42
CA LEU A 85 -18.05 11.19 14.19
C LEU A 85 -18.32 12.26 13.13
N SER A 86 -19.51 12.87 13.11
CA SER A 86 -19.80 13.99 12.22
C SER A 86 -19.01 15.22 12.59
N ASP A 87 -18.87 15.51 13.90
CA ASP A 87 -18.07 16.63 14.41
C ASP A 87 -16.58 16.49 14.03
N LYS A 88 -16.11 15.26 13.85
CA LYS A 88 -14.75 14.95 13.35
C LYS A 88 -14.60 14.98 11.83
N GLY A 89 -15.66 15.30 11.09
CA GLY A 89 -15.62 15.46 9.63
C GLY A 89 -15.71 14.14 8.84
N TYR A 90 -16.18 13.04 9.46
CA TYR A 90 -16.41 11.79 8.74
C TYR A 90 -17.73 11.82 7.96
N LYS A 91 -17.75 11.20 6.77
CA LYS A 91 -19.00 10.96 6.03
C LYS A 91 -19.70 9.75 6.61
N LEU A 92 -20.88 9.94 7.18
CA LEU A 92 -21.63 8.88 7.85
C LEU A 92 -22.83 8.42 7.01
N GLN A 93 -23.18 7.14 7.17
CA GLN A 93 -24.40 6.56 6.61
C GLN A 93 -25.08 5.76 7.72
N ASP A 94 -26.33 6.10 8.00
CA ASP A 94 -27.14 5.40 8.99
C ASP A 94 -27.94 4.25 8.33
N PHE A 95 -27.90 3.06 8.95
CA PHE A 95 -28.67 1.87 8.61
C PHE A 95 -29.40 1.23 9.81
N GLY A 96 -29.37 1.85 10.99
CA GLY A 96 -30.02 1.31 12.19
C GLY A 96 -31.47 1.75 12.34
N THR A 97 -32.09 1.41 13.46
CA THR A 97 -33.45 1.85 13.80
C THR A 97 -33.54 3.37 13.95
N PHE A 98 -34.67 3.96 13.53
CA PHE A 98 -34.94 5.41 13.57
C PHE A 98 -35.77 5.88 14.77
N ASP A 99 -36.30 4.94 15.57
CA ASP A 99 -37.14 5.19 16.74
C ASP A 99 -36.75 4.26 17.92
N GLU A 100 -36.99 4.72 19.14
CA GLU A 100 -36.76 3.98 20.41
C GLU A 100 -37.98 3.16 20.83
#